data_AF-A0A0D2WY05-F1
#
_entry.id   AF-A0A0D2WY05-F1
#
_cell.length_a   1.000
_cell.length_b   1.000
_cell.length_c   1.000
_cell.angle_alpha   90.00
_cell.angle_beta   90.00
_cell.angle_gamma   90.00
#
_symmetry.space_group_name_H-M   'P 1'
#
loop_
_entity.id
_entity.type
_entity.pdbx_description
1 polymer ?
#
loop_
_entity_poly.entity_id
_entity_poly.type
_entity_poly.pdbx_seq_one_letter_code
_entity_poly.pdbx_strand_id
1 'polypeptide(L)'
;MKNKSRSTPTVSPVDDAVCRLEPDKVAEVSIAAQCQSDANLSSEFKEFISRTLDPDPRVRKQMLKEMCPCRVRADIDLMWARIIELTSDESDIVRDQALHALGDGSPRAMEATVMEIAERLYNDPSDAVRSKARRMVNAYRRTGKWNVL
;
A
#
# COMPACT_ATOMS: atom_id res chain seq x y z
N MET A 1 29.71 -17.57 -52.83
CA MET A 1 28.85 -16.70 -51.99
C MET A 1 29.38 -16.76 -50.56
N LYS A 2 29.92 -15.64 -50.05
CA LYS A 2 30.55 -15.56 -48.72
C LYS A 2 29.50 -15.09 -47.70
N ASN A 3 29.02 -15.99 -46.85
CA ASN A 3 28.07 -15.63 -45.78
C ASN A 3 28.83 -15.07 -44.57
N LYS A 4 28.48 -13.84 -44.19
CA LYS A 4 28.97 -13.12 -43.00
C LYS A 4 28.39 -13.77 -41.73
N SER A 5 29.26 -14.32 -40.90
CA SER A 5 28.96 -14.70 -39.52
C SER A 5 28.76 -13.43 -38.68
N ARG A 6 27.57 -13.23 -38.12
CA ARG A 6 27.29 -12.19 -37.13
C ARG A 6 27.43 -12.82 -35.74
N SER A 7 28.49 -12.45 -35.02
CA SER A 7 28.66 -12.77 -33.61
C SER A 7 27.65 -11.99 -32.78
N THR A 8 26.82 -12.68 -32.00
CA THR A 8 25.98 -12.08 -30.96
C THR A 8 26.81 -11.84 -29.70
N PRO A 9 26.59 -10.75 -28.96
CA PRO A 9 27.24 -10.55 -27.68
C PRO A 9 26.56 -11.38 -26.60
N THR A 10 27.35 -12.17 -25.90
CA THR A 10 27.01 -12.82 -24.62
C THR A 10 26.76 -11.76 -23.56
N VAL A 11 25.52 -11.68 -23.08
CA VAL A 11 25.17 -10.89 -21.89
C VAL A 11 25.33 -11.79 -20.67
N SER A 12 26.21 -11.39 -19.76
CA SER A 12 26.49 -12.03 -18.49
C SER A 12 25.26 -12.02 -17.58
N PRO A 13 25.10 -13.01 -16.67
CA PRO A 13 24.04 -13.00 -15.68
C PRO A 13 24.41 -11.98 -14.61
N VAL A 14 23.71 -10.85 -14.55
CA VAL A 14 23.71 -10.01 -13.35
C VAL A 14 22.71 -10.63 -12.39
N ASP A 15 23.20 -10.95 -11.20
CA ASP A 15 22.46 -11.51 -10.08
C ASP A 15 21.24 -10.65 -9.76
N ASP A 16 20.08 -11.11 -10.24
CA ASP A 16 18.76 -10.75 -9.74
C ASP A 16 18.64 -11.28 -8.31
N ALA A 17 19.22 -10.55 -7.36
CA ALA A 17 18.80 -10.58 -5.97
C ALA A 17 17.42 -9.92 -5.88
N VAL A 18 16.42 -10.59 -6.47
CA VAL A 18 15.01 -10.40 -6.14
C VAL A 18 14.92 -10.69 -4.65
N CYS A 19 14.74 -9.64 -3.87
CA CYS A 19 14.19 -9.74 -2.52
C CYS A 19 12.83 -10.44 -2.65
N ARG A 20 12.83 -11.77 -2.59
CA ARG A 20 11.66 -12.56 -2.21
C ARG A 20 11.33 -12.15 -0.79
N LEU A 21 10.45 -11.17 -0.66
CA LEU A 21 9.66 -11.02 0.54
C LEU A 21 8.67 -12.17 0.52
N GLU A 22 9.04 -13.25 1.20
CA GLU A 22 8.17 -14.41 1.45
C GLU A 22 6.88 -13.90 2.13
N PRO A 23 5.69 -14.16 1.56
CA PRO A 23 4.43 -13.54 1.99
C PRO A 23 3.89 -14.05 3.34
N ASP A 24 4.56 -14.98 3.99
CA ASP A 24 4.01 -15.70 5.15
C ASP A 24 4.37 -15.09 6.52
N LYS A 25 4.84 -13.83 6.58
CA LYS A 25 5.23 -13.15 7.83
C LYS A 25 4.63 -11.76 8.06
N VAL A 26 3.58 -11.37 7.34
CA VAL A 26 2.87 -10.10 7.59
C VAL A 26 1.89 -10.16 8.77
N ALA A 27 1.86 -11.26 9.52
CA ALA A 27 1.11 -11.37 10.76
C ALA A 27 2.04 -11.22 11.98
N GLU A 28 1.71 -10.25 12.85
CA GLU A 28 2.22 -10.02 14.21
C GLU A 28 3.50 -9.19 14.44
N VAL A 29 3.89 -8.30 13.53
CA VAL A 29 4.77 -7.19 13.93
C VAL A 29 3.95 -5.93 14.06
N SER A 30 3.58 -5.57 15.30
CA SER A 30 2.91 -4.31 15.59
C SER A 30 3.81 -3.17 15.10
N ILE A 31 3.39 -2.44 14.06
CA ILE A 31 4.13 -1.29 13.51
C ILE A 31 4.44 -0.23 14.60
N ALA A 32 3.64 -0.18 15.66
CA ALA A 32 3.89 0.64 16.85
C ALA A 32 5.23 0.31 17.55
N ALA A 33 5.69 -0.95 17.47
CA ALA A 33 6.99 -1.38 17.98
C ALA A 33 8.14 -1.01 17.02
N GLN A 34 7.91 -1.05 15.69
CA GLN A 34 8.93 -0.70 14.69
C GLN A 34 9.24 0.81 14.69
N CYS A 35 8.23 1.67 14.93
CA CYS A 35 8.42 3.12 14.97
C CYS A 35 9.38 3.59 16.09
N GLN A 36 9.61 2.75 17.10
CA GLN A 36 10.49 3.08 18.24
C GLN A 36 11.96 2.72 17.97
N SER A 37 12.24 1.77 17.07
CA SER A 37 13.60 1.30 16.78
C SER A 37 14.33 2.09 15.68
N ASP A 38 13.61 2.82 14.84
CA ASP A 38 14.22 3.57 13.74
C ASP A 38 14.71 4.93 14.23
N ALA A 39 16.01 5.02 14.51
CA ALA A 39 16.68 6.24 15.00
C ALA A 39 16.69 7.40 13.98
N ASN A 40 16.31 7.15 12.72
CA ASN A 40 16.37 8.11 11.61
C ASN A 40 15.03 8.76 11.24
N LEU A 41 13.91 8.36 11.87
CA LEU A 41 12.61 9.01 11.64
C LEU A 41 12.49 10.25 12.52
N SER A 42 12.03 11.37 11.95
CA SER A 42 11.83 12.61 12.69
C SER A 42 10.81 12.40 13.82
N SER A 43 10.99 13.12 14.94
CA SER A 43 10.04 13.07 16.07
C SER A 43 8.62 13.41 15.63
N GLU A 44 8.48 14.34 14.67
CA GLU A 44 7.21 14.72 14.07
C GLU A 44 6.53 13.56 13.34
N PHE A 45 7.29 12.75 12.58
CA PHE A 45 6.74 11.59 11.89
C PHE A 45 6.29 10.50 12.87
N LYS A 46 7.02 10.31 13.98
CA LYS A 46 6.64 9.35 15.04
C LYS A 46 5.35 9.79 15.73
N GLU A 47 5.23 11.07 16.07
CA GLU A 47 3.99 11.63 16.62
C GLU A 47 2.84 11.42 15.63
N PHE A 48 3.09 11.67 14.35
CA PHE A 48 2.09 11.50 13.31
C PHE A 48 1.55 10.06 13.23
N ILE A 49 2.44 9.06 13.19
CA ILE A 49 2.03 7.65 13.22
C ILE A 49 1.30 7.33 14.53
N SER A 50 1.74 7.86 15.67
CA SER A 50 1.06 7.63 16.96
C SER A 50 -0.39 8.10 16.96
N ARG A 51 -0.71 9.21 16.28
CA ARG A 51 -2.08 9.73 16.16
C ARG A 51 -3.00 8.86 15.29
N THR A 52 -2.44 7.94 14.50
CA THR A 52 -3.24 6.92 13.81
C THR A 52 -3.74 5.82 14.74
N LEU A 53 -3.33 5.81 16.01
CA LEU A 53 -3.80 4.91 17.07
C LEU A 53 -4.80 5.60 18.03
N ASP A 54 -5.17 6.84 17.74
CA ASP A 54 -6.09 7.61 18.57
C ASP A 54 -7.43 6.89 18.72
N PRO A 55 -8.05 6.85 19.92
CA PRO A 55 -9.35 6.23 20.12
C PRO A 55 -10.46 6.87 19.27
N ASP A 56 -10.36 8.17 18.92
CA ASP A 56 -11.33 8.82 18.04
C ASP A 56 -11.07 8.46 16.56
N PRO A 57 -12.00 7.75 15.88
CA PRO A 57 -11.84 7.40 14.47
C PRO A 57 -11.74 8.62 13.54
N ARG A 58 -12.24 9.79 13.97
CA ARG A 58 -12.11 11.04 13.19
C ARG A 58 -10.66 11.51 13.18
N VAL A 59 -9.94 11.35 14.29
CA VAL A 59 -8.51 11.67 14.36
C VAL A 59 -7.73 10.70 13.47
N ARG A 60 -7.99 9.39 13.57
CA ARG A 60 -7.35 8.37 12.71
C ARG A 60 -7.58 8.66 11.22
N LYS A 61 -8.82 8.92 10.83
CA LYS A 61 -9.18 9.33 9.47
C LYS A 61 -8.46 10.60 9.03
N GLN A 62 -8.38 11.60 9.89
CA GLN A 62 -7.69 12.84 9.57
C GLN A 62 -6.21 12.58 9.31
N MET A 63 -5.55 11.75 10.13
CA MET A 63 -4.15 11.38 9.90
C MET A 63 -3.97 10.62 8.57
N LEU A 64 -4.88 9.71 8.22
CA LEU A 64 -4.87 9.04 6.91
C LEU A 64 -5.01 10.02 5.74
N LYS A 65 -5.84 11.07 5.87
CA LYS A 65 -5.94 12.12 4.83
C LYS A 65 -4.64 12.89 4.67
N GLU A 66 -4.00 13.18 5.79
CA GLU A 66 -2.73 13.87 5.83
C GLU A 66 -1.59 12.98 5.28
N MET A 67 -1.68 11.64 5.43
CA MET A 67 -0.77 10.63 4.83
C MET A 67 -1.06 10.28 3.37
N CYS A 68 -2.21 10.69 2.83
CA CYS A 68 -2.61 10.29 1.50
C CYS A 68 -1.53 10.70 0.48
N PRO A 69 -1.08 9.81 -0.42
CA PRO A 69 -0.12 10.14 -1.47
C PRO A 69 -0.57 11.29 -2.36
N CYS A 70 -1.89 11.45 -2.51
CA CYS A 70 -2.53 12.60 -3.15
C CYS A 70 -2.06 13.95 -2.56
N ARG A 71 -1.65 13.97 -1.29
CA ARG A 71 -1.16 15.12 -0.55
C ARG A 71 0.35 15.09 -0.30
N VAL A 72 0.88 13.99 0.24
CA VAL A 72 2.30 13.89 0.67
C VAL A 72 3.25 13.76 -0.50
N ARG A 73 2.83 13.11 -1.60
CA ARG A 73 3.66 12.87 -2.80
C ARG A 73 5.02 12.23 -2.50
N ALA A 74 5.13 11.47 -1.43
CA ALA A 74 6.31 10.70 -1.05
C ALA A 74 5.95 9.23 -0.87
N ASP A 75 6.91 8.36 -1.20
CA ASP A 75 6.79 6.93 -1.04
C ASP A 75 7.55 6.50 0.21
N ILE A 76 6.83 6.18 1.28
CA ILE A 76 7.39 5.88 2.60
C ILE A 76 6.82 4.54 3.06
N ASP A 77 7.67 3.52 3.15
CA ASP A 77 7.25 2.14 3.47
C ASP A 77 6.43 2.06 4.75
N LEU A 78 6.86 2.76 5.81
CA LEU A 78 6.17 2.77 7.10
C LEU A 78 4.77 3.39 7.01
N MET A 79 4.59 4.38 6.15
CA MET A 79 3.30 5.01 5.88
C MET A 79 2.36 4.00 5.21
N TRP A 80 2.86 3.28 4.22
CA TRP A 80 2.07 2.27 3.51
C TRP A 80 1.69 1.08 4.37
N ALA A 81 2.64 0.57 5.15
CA ALA A 81 2.39 -0.50 6.10
C ALA A 81 1.28 -0.08 7.08
N ARG A 82 1.31 1.17 7.57
CA ARG A 82 0.26 1.67 8.46
C ARG A 82 -1.09 1.88 7.76
N ILE A 83 -1.10 2.36 6.53
CA ILE A 83 -2.33 2.48 5.71
C ILE A 83 -2.97 1.10 5.54
N ILE A 84 -2.17 0.07 5.26
CA ILE A 84 -2.65 -1.31 5.11
C ILE A 84 -3.29 -1.82 6.40
N GLU A 85 -2.67 -1.62 7.55
CA GLU A 85 -3.26 -2.00 8.84
C GLU A 85 -4.65 -1.37 9.05
N LEU A 86 -4.78 -0.08 8.72
CA LEU A 86 -6.03 0.67 8.88
C LEU A 86 -7.15 0.27 7.91
N THR A 87 -6.87 -0.58 6.92
CA THR A 87 -7.92 -1.20 6.08
C THR A 87 -8.77 -2.21 6.86
N SER A 88 -8.34 -2.60 8.05
CA SER A 88 -9.06 -3.49 8.97
C SER A 88 -9.55 -2.75 10.22
N ASP A 89 -9.53 -1.42 10.22
CA ASP A 89 -10.03 -0.60 11.34
C ASP A 89 -11.51 -0.90 11.63
N GLU A 90 -11.91 -0.84 12.90
CA GLU A 90 -13.30 -1.01 13.32
C GLU A 90 -14.24 0.01 12.67
N SER A 91 -13.75 1.21 12.43
CA SER A 91 -14.52 2.34 11.90
C SER A 91 -14.50 2.34 10.39
N ASP A 92 -15.70 2.34 9.80
CA ASP A 92 -15.86 2.35 8.35
C ASP A 92 -15.31 3.61 7.68
N ILE A 93 -15.40 4.77 8.35
CA ILE A 93 -14.83 6.03 7.83
C ILE A 93 -13.29 6.00 7.76
N VAL A 94 -12.64 5.14 8.56
CA VAL A 94 -11.19 4.94 8.54
C VAL A 94 -10.84 3.95 7.43
N ARG A 95 -11.54 2.81 7.35
CA ARG A 95 -11.36 1.83 6.25
C ARG A 95 -11.57 2.47 4.87
N ASP A 96 -12.61 3.30 4.74
CA ASP A 96 -12.93 4.02 3.50
C ASP A 96 -11.80 4.97 3.05
N GLN A 97 -11.18 5.65 4.01
CA GLN A 97 -10.07 6.57 3.75
C GLN A 97 -8.77 5.80 3.46
N ALA A 98 -8.51 4.69 4.15
CA ALA A 98 -7.36 3.82 3.89
C ALA A 98 -7.43 3.24 2.48
N LEU A 99 -8.60 2.74 2.08
CA LEU A 99 -8.83 2.22 0.73
C LEU A 99 -8.64 3.28 -0.36
N HIS A 100 -9.05 4.53 -0.09
CA HIS A 100 -8.77 5.65 -1.00
C HIS A 100 -7.27 5.92 -1.11
N ALA A 101 -6.53 5.98 0.00
CA ALA A 101 -5.08 6.18 -0.06
C ALA A 101 -4.36 5.08 -0.86
N LEU A 102 -4.81 3.82 -0.74
CA LEU A 102 -4.30 2.71 -1.55
C LEU A 102 -4.64 2.86 -3.04
N GLY A 103 -5.84 3.34 -3.37
CA GLY A 103 -6.25 3.59 -4.75
C GLY A 103 -5.50 4.75 -5.41
N ASP A 104 -5.18 5.82 -4.68
CA ASP A 104 -4.73 7.07 -5.31
C ASP A 104 -3.29 7.05 -5.83
N GLY A 105 -2.42 6.16 -5.33
CA GLY A 105 -1.02 6.21 -5.72
C GLY A 105 -0.10 5.21 -5.04
N SER A 106 -0.63 4.04 -4.66
CA SER A 106 0.23 2.97 -4.15
C SER A 106 1.31 2.58 -5.16
N PRO A 107 2.54 2.26 -4.69
CA PRO A 107 3.61 1.80 -5.56
C PRO A 107 3.18 0.56 -6.34
N ARG A 108 3.66 0.43 -7.58
CA ARG A 108 3.34 -0.75 -8.41
C ARG A 108 3.75 -2.06 -7.77
N ALA A 109 4.82 -2.07 -6.97
CA ALA A 109 5.25 -3.25 -6.24
C ALA A 109 4.18 -3.79 -5.26
N MET A 110 3.23 -2.95 -4.83
CA MET A 110 2.16 -3.31 -3.90
C MET A 110 0.86 -3.75 -4.60
N GLU A 111 0.84 -3.82 -5.94
CA GLU A 111 -0.37 -4.13 -6.73
C GLU A 111 -1.13 -5.35 -6.22
N ALA A 112 -0.43 -6.46 -5.97
CA ALA A 112 -1.04 -7.70 -5.46
C ALA A 112 -1.71 -7.49 -4.10
N THR A 113 -1.00 -6.85 -3.16
CA THR A 113 -1.52 -6.53 -1.82
C THR A 113 -2.72 -5.60 -1.87
N VAL A 114 -2.68 -4.57 -2.73
CA VAL A 114 -3.79 -3.63 -2.90
C VAL A 114 -5.03 -4.34 -3.44
N MET A 115 -4.86 -5.26 -4.40
CA MET A 115 -5.99 -6.02 -4.96
C MET A 115 -6.55 -7.02 -3.96
N GLU A 116 -5.71 -7.71 -3.20
CA GLU A 116 -6.16 -8.61 -2.13
C GLU A 116 -7.02 -7.86 -1.09
N ILE A 117 -6.56 -6.68 -0.65
CA ILE A 117 -7.31 -5.82 0.27
C ILE A 117 -8.64 -5.37 -0.36
N ALA A 118 -8.62 -4.96 -1.63
CA ALA A 118 -9.82 -4.53 -2.34
C ALA A 118 -10.85 -5.66 -2.45
N GLU A 119 -10.41 -6.88 -2.74
CA GLU A 119 -11.27 -8.05 -2.83
C GLU A 119 -11.82 -8.45 -1.46
N ARG A 120 -11.02 -8.36 -0.39
CA ARG A 120 -11.48 -8.55 0.98
C ARG A 120 -12.58 -7.53 1.37
N LEU A 121 -12.40 -6.26 0.99
CA LEU A 121 -13.37 -5.19 1.24
C LEU A 121 -14.56 -5.17 0.25
N TYR A 122 -14.57 -6.05 -0.75
CA TYR A 122 -15.62 -6.12 -1.78
C TYR A 122 -17.02 -6.40 -1.21
N ASN A 123 -17.08 -7.00 -0.01
CA ASN A 123 -18.30 -7.28 0.76
C ASN A 123 -18.26 -6.64 2.15
N ASP A 124 -17.54 -5.52 2.32
CA ASP A 124 -17.53 -4.78 3.59
C ASP A 124 -18.97 -4.45 4.06
N PRO A 125 -19.28 -4.49 5.36
CA PRO A 125 -20.60 -4.14 5.87
C PRO A 125 -21.01 -2.70 5.51
N SER A 126 -20.06 -1.76 5.47
CA SER A 126 -20.32 -0.38 5.08
C SER A 126 -20.49 -0.26 3.57
N ASP A 127 -21.58 0.38 3.15
CA ASP A 127 -21.88 0.59 1.73
C ASP A 127 -20.85 1.48 1.03
N ALA A 128 -20.31 2.49 1.73
CA ALA A 128 -19.30 3.39 1.19
C ALA A 128 -18.00 2.62 0.86
N VAL A 129 -17.50 1.84 1.83
CA VAL A 129 -16.29 1.01 1.66
C VAL A 129 -16.51 -0.02 0.55
N ARG A 130 -17.62 -0.73 0.61
CA ARG A 130 -17.99 -1.77 -0.35
C ARG A 130 -18.08 -1.25 -1.77
N SER A 131 -18.75 -0.11 -1.98
CA SER A 131 -18.90 0.51 -3.30
C SER A 131 -17.55 0.96 -3.87
N LYS A 132 -16.68 1.52 -3.03
CA LYS A 132 -15.31 1.93 -3.41
C LYS A 132 -14.44 0.72 -3.79
N ALA A 133 -14.46 -0.34 -2.98
CA ALA A 133 -13.74 -1.58 -3.24
C ALA A 133 -14.18 -2.21 -4.57
N ARG A 134 -15.49 -2.32 -4.79
CA ARG A 134 -16.07 -2.82 -6.05
C ARG A 134 -15.63 -1.99 -7.25
N ARG A 135 -15.63 -0.66 -7.14
CA ARG A 135 -15.17 0.24 -8.21
C ARG A 135 -13.71 -0.06 -8.56
N MET A 136 -12.84 -0.21 -7.56
CA MET A 136 -11.42 -0.47 -7.75
C MET A 136 -11.19 -1.84 -8.42
N VAL A 137 -11.78 -2.91 -7.88
CA VAL A 137 -11.69 -4.27 -8.45
C VAL A 137 -12.22 -4.33 -9.87
N ASN A 138 -13.38 -3.72 -10.14
CA ASN A 138 -13.99 -3.73 -11.47
C ASN A 138 -13.21 -2.89 -12.49
N ALA A 139 -12.55 -1.81 -12.07
CA ALA A 139 -11.65 -1.07 -12.93
C ALA A 139 -10.38 -1.85 -13.25
N TYR A 140 -9.80 -2.50 -12.24
CA TYR A 140 -8.63 -3.34 -12.39
C TYR A 140 -8.88 -4.49 -13.35
N ARG A 141 -9.98 -5.24 -13.18
CA ARG A 141 -10.36 -6.34 -14.08
C ARG A 141 -10.58 -5.91 -15.53
N ARG A 142 -10.98 -4.65 -15.77
CA ARG A 142 -11.21 -4.13 -17.13
C ARG A 142 -9.95 -3.54 -17.78
N THR A 143 -9.04 -2.98 -17.00
CA THR A 143 -7.97 -2.10 -17.52
C THR A 143 -6.56 -2.46 -17.06
N GLY A 144 -6.43 -3.34 -16.07
CA GLY A 144 -5.17 -3.59 -15.35
C GLY A 144 -4.72 -2.43 -14.46
N LYS A 145 -5.57 -1.42 -14.24
CA LYS A 145 -5.27 -0.24 -13.43
C LYS A 145 -6.27 -0.12 -12.28
N TRP A 146 -5.77 0.12 -11.08
CA TRP A 146 -6.59 0.26 -9.86
C TRP A 146 -6.68 1.69 -9.34
N ASN A 147 -5.80 2.56 -9.82
CA ASN A 147 -5.76 3.97 -9.49
C ASN A 147 -6.87 4.76 -10.20
N VAL A 148 -8.10 4.55 -9.72
CA VAL A 148 -9.34 5.08 -10.29
C VAL A 148 -10.22 5.79 -9.26
N LEU A 149 -9.68 6.03 -8.06
CA LEU A 149 -10.36 6.69 -6.95
C LEU A 149 -10.10 8.20 -6.94
#